data_AF-B7JEM7-F1
#
_entry.id   AF-B7JEM7-F1
#
_cell.length_a   1.000
_cell.length_b   1.000
_cell.length_c   1.000
_cell.angle_alpha   90.00
_cell.angle_beta   90.00
_cell.angle_gamma   90.00
#
_symmetry.space_group_name_H-M   'P 1'
#
loop_
_entity.id
_entity.type
_entity.pdbx_description
1 polymer ?
#
loop_
_entity_poly.entity_id
_entity_poly.type
_entity_poly.pdbx_seq_one_letter_code
_entity_poly.pdbx_strand_id
1 'polypeptide(L)'
;MCNYETHQHMHIGYYEDGYDLEVTAYKKINKPIWDVFIEEYEAGFLYEFASKHKLGEYFTGCGLKIFTIDDKDATEEQSRLIFEKWLKTNNIV
;
A
#
# COMPACT_ATOMS: atom_id res chain seq x y z
N MET A 1 -2.34 12.68 -11.53
CA MET A 1 -2.24 13.41 -10.26
C MET A 1 -3.22 12.78 -9.30
N CYS A 2 -2.71 12.34 -8.16
CA CYS A 2 -3.50 11.65 -7.16
C CYS A 2 -4.43 12.62 -6.44
N ASN A 3 -5.72 12.27 -6.40
CA ASN A 3 -6.76 13.11 -5.81
C ASN A 3 -7.30 12.47 -4.53
N TYR A 4 -6.57 12.69 -3.44
CA TYR A 4 -6.81 12.15 -2.09
C TYR A 4 -6.84 13.29 -1.07
N GLU A 5 -7.26 13.00 0.14
CA GLU A 5 -7.15 13.98 1.23
C GLU A 5 -5.67 14.28 1.52
N THR A 6 -5.30 15.56 1.50
CA THR A 6 -3.89 15.98 1.58
C THR A 6 -3.27 15.84 2.97
N HIS A 7 -4.10 15.71 4.01
CA HIS A 7 -3.66 15.69 5.41
C HIS A 7 -3.71 14.28 6.03
N GLN A 8 -4.22 13.28 5.28
CA GLN A 8 -4.46 11.93 5.81
C GLN A 8 -3.77 10.89 4.92
N HIS A 9 -2.65 10.38 5.42
CA HIS A 9 -1.98 9.20 4.91
C HIS A 9 -1.51 8.33 6.08
N MET A 10 -1.31 7.05 5.80
CA MET A 10 -0.83 6.08 6.79
C MET A 10 0.24 5.21 6.14
N HIS A 11 1.38 5.09 6.80
CA HIS A 11 2.43 4.14 6.45
C HIS A 11 2.09 2.78 7.06
N ILE A 12 2.17 1.73 6.25
CA ILE A 12 1.90 0.35 6.67
C ILE A 12 3.15 -0.47 6.40
N GLY A 13 3.84 -0.88 7.47
CA GLY A 13 5.11 -1.59 7.40
C GLY A 13 5.00 -3.08 7.69
N TYR A 14 5.93 -3.85 7.12
CA TYR A 14 6.25 -5.22 7.47
C TYR A 14 7.76 -5.33 7.71
N TYR A 15 8.14 -5.59 8.97
CA TYR A 15 9.52 -5.52 9.48
C TYR A 15 9.99 -6.84 10.09
N GLU A 16 9.37 -7.96 9.69
CA GLU A 16 9.67 -9.30 10.21
C GLU A 16 10.55 -10.07 9.21
N ASP A 17 11.18 -11.16 9.65
CA ASP A 17 11.98 -12.05 8.81
C ASP A 17 13.11 -11.38 7.98
N GLY A 18 13.62 -10.25 8.47
CA GLY A 18 14.69 -9.48 7.82
C GLY A 18 14.22 -8.57 6.68
N TYR A 19 12.91 -8.46 6.49
CA TYR A 19 12.31 -7.52 5.55
C TYR A 19 12.19 -6.11 6.14
N ASP A 20 12.23 -5.14 5.24
CA ASP A 20 11.93 -3.73 5.48
C ASP A 20 11.03 -3.26 4.32
N LEU A 21 9.74 -3.56 4.43
CA LEU A 21 8.75 -3.32 3.38
C LEU A 21 7.69 -2.36 3.88
N GLU A 22 7.44 -1.27 3.15
CA GLU A 22 6.45 -0.27 3.50
C GLU A 22 5.56 0.09 2.29
N VAL A 23 4.29 0.41 2.57
CA VAL A 23 3.34 0.97 1.62
C VAL A 23 2.59 2.15 2.24
N THR A 24 2.13 3.07 1.40
CA THR A 24 1.38 4.26 1.84
C THR A 24 -0.10 4.13 1.48
N ALA A 25 -0.97 4.27 2.47
CA ALA A 25 -2.41 4.36 2.29
C ALA A 25 -2.86 5.82 2.25
N TYR A 26 -3.62 6.18 1.22
CA TYR A 26 -4.18 7.53 1.04
C TYR A 26 -5.71 7.51 1.18
N LYS A 27 -6.25 8.42 2.00
CA LYS A 27 -7.70 8.54 2.22
C LYS A 27 -8.40 9.16 1.03
N LYS A 28 -9.43 8.49 0.50
CA LYS A 28 -10.25 9.04 -0.58
C LYS A 28 -11.13 10.17 -0.06
N ILE A 29 -11.16 11.29 -0.78
CA ILE A 29 -12.00 12.45 -0.46
C ILE A 29 -13.47 12.03 -0.34
N ASN A 30 -14.10 12.36 0.79
CA ASN A 30 -15.52 12.11 1.07
C ASN A 30 -15.94 10.63 1.00
N LYS A 31 -15.00 9.68 1.14
CA LYS A 31 -15.32 8.24 1.14
C LYS A 31 -14.64 7.54 2.31
N PRO A 32 -15.30 6.57 2.97
CA PRO A 32 -14.71 5.78 4.05
C PRO A 32 -13.76 4.70 3.50
N ILE A 33 -12.84 5.07 2.60
CA ILE A 33 -11.97 4.13 1.88
C ILE A 33 -10.56 4.73 1.79
N TRP A 34 -9.57 3.87 2.00
CA TRP A 34 -8.16 4.15 1.79
C TRP A 34 -7.67 3.33 0.60
N ASP A 35 -7.04 3.95 -0.40
CA ASP A 35 -6.33 3.23 -1.46
C ASP A 35 -4.86 3.07 -1.03
N VAL A 36 -4.28 1.86 -1.16
CA VAL A 36 -2.92 1.54 -0.70
C VAL A 36 -1.98 1.42 -1.88
N PHE A 37 -0.83 2.09 -1.78
CA PHE A 37 0.14 2.25 -2.84
C PHE A 37 1.54 1.79 -2.43
N ILE A 38 2.21 1.12 -3.37
CA ILE A 38 3.67 1.05 -3.37
C ILE A 38 4.17 2.31 -4.09
N GLU A 39 4.90 3.16 -3.38
CA GLU A 39 5.36 4.43 -3.93
C GLU A 39 6.42 4.25 -5.01
N GLU A 40 6.37 5.09 -6.05
CA GLU A 40 7.28 5.03 -7.20
C GLU A 40 8.67 5.63 -6.89
N TYR A 41 8.73 6.60 -5.97
CA TYR A 41 9.95 7.37 -5.72
C TYR A 41 11.03 6.59 -4.96
N GLU A 42 10.64 5.49 -4.31
CA GLU A 42 11.55 4.53 -3.66
C GLU A 42 11.36 3.15 -4.30
N ALA A 43 11.65 3.05 -5.60
CA ALA A 43 11.53 1.81 -6.35
C ALA A 43 12.56 0.76 -5.88
N GLY A 44 12.31 0.16 -4.72
CA GLY A 44 13.02 -0.98 -4.19
C GLY A 44 12.43 -2.30 -4.68
N PHE A 45 12.87 -3.40 -4.06
CA PHE A 45 12.45 -4.77 -4.40
C PHE A 45 10.92 -4.92 -4.53
N LEU A 46 10.15 -4.32 -3.61
CA LEU A 46 8.69 -4.43 -3.60
C LEU A 46 8.05 -3.85 -4.87
N TYR A 47 8.49 -2.66 -5.27
CA TYR A 47 7.95 -1.97 -6.45
C TYR A 47 8.30 -2.72 -7.74
N GLU A 48 9.56 -3.15 -7.88
CA GLU A 48 10.01 -3.92 -9.04
C GLU A 48 9.26 -5.25 -9.17
N PHE A 49 9.13 -5.97 -8.06
CA PHE A 49 8.40 -7.23 -8.02
C PHE A 49 6.92 -7.02 -8.38
N ALA A 50 6.23 -6.09 -7.73
CA ALA A 50 4.82 -5.82 -7.99
C ALA A 50 4.58 -5.34 -9.43
N SER A 51 5.45 -4.50 -9.98
CA SER A 51 5.41 -4.05 -11.38
C SER A 51 5.55 -5.23 -12.34
N LYS A 52 6.59 -6.04 -12.16
CA LYS A 52 6.91 -7.19 -13.03
C LYS A 52 5.81 -8.23 -13.02
N HIS A 53 5.23 -8.47 -11.85
CA HIS A 53 4.16 -9.46 -11.65
C HIS A 53 2.75 -8.88 -11.84
N LYS A 54 2.62 -7.60 -12.21
CA LYS A 54 1.34 -6.90 -12.45
C LYS A 54 0.38 -7.01 -11.25
N LEU A 55 0.91 -6.82 -10.05
CA LEU A 55 0.15 -6.94 -8.79
C LEU A 55 -0.59 -5.66 -8.39
N GLY A 56 -0.56 -4.63 -9.22
CA GLY A 56 -1.23 -3.37 -8.97
C GLY A 56 -1.47 -2.56 -10.25
N GLU A 57 -2.24 -1.49 -10.10
CA GLU A 57 -2.53 -0.53 -11.15
C GLU A 57 -1.69 0.74 -10.93
N TYR A 58 -1.02 1.23 -11.98
CA TYR A 58 -0.18 2.42 -11.88
C TYR A 58 -1.01 3.70 -11.91
N PHE A 59 -0.79 4.59 -10.93
CA PHE A 59 -1.40 5.92 -10.85
C PHE A 59 -0.32 6.99 -10.84
N THR A 60 -0.33 7.85 -11.86
CA THR A 60 0.63 8.95 -12.01
C THR A 60 0.62 9.88 -10.79
N GLY A 61 1.76 9.90 -10.09
CA GLY A 61 2.01 10.71 -8.89
C GLY A 61 1.77 10.00 -7.56
N CYS A 62 1.35 8.72 -7.56
CA CYS A 62 1.28 7.88 -6.34
C CYS A 62 2.17 6.63 -6.44
N GLY A 63 2.21 5.98 -7.60
CA GLY A 63 2.83 4.66 -7.76
C GLY A 63 1.79 3.56 -8.03
N LEU A 64 2.05 2.35 -7.55
CA LEU A 64 1.20 1.18 -7.81
C LEU A 64 0.14 1.01 -6.73
N LYS A 65 -1.13 1.17 -7.09
CA LYS A 65 -2.25 0.80 -6.24
C LYS A 65 -2.38 -0.72 -6.17
N ILE A 66 -2.23 -1.29 -4.98
CA ILE A 66 -2.26 -2.75 -4.77
C ILE A 66 -3.58 -3.27 -4.16
N PHE A 67 -4.22 -2.50 -3.29
CA PHE A 67 -5.53 -2.82 -2.72
C PHE A 67 -6.18 -1.60 -2.06
N THR A 68 -7.32 -1.81 -1.39
CA THR A 68 -8.06 -0.79 -0.64
C THR A 68 -8.46 -1.29 0.73
N ILE A 69 -8.51 -0.39 1.73
CA ILE A 69 -8.94 -0.67 3.11
C ILE A 69 -10.19 0.16 3.41
N ASP A 70 -11.19 -0.43 4.09
CA ASP A 70 -12.34 0.31 4.63
C ASP A 70 -11.90 1.11 5.86
N ASP A 71 -12.46 2.30 6.06
CA ASP A 71 -12.08 3.17 7.17
C ASP A 71 -12.18 2.49 8.54
N LYS A 72 -13.16 1.61 8.73
CA LYS A 72 -13.33 0.86 9.99
C LYS A 72 -12.17 -0.11 10.27
N ASP A 73 -11.47 -0.54 9.22
CA ASP A 73 -10.39 -1.51 9.23
C ASP A 73 -9.00 -0.81 9.09
N ALA A 74 -8.99 0.53 8.97
CA ALA A 74 -7.78 1.34 8.80
C ALA A 74 -7.09 1.69 10.14
N THR A 75 -7.04 0.74 11.06
CA THR A 75 -6.21 0.85 12.28
C THR A 75 -4.79 0.36 11.99
N GLU A 76 -3.82 0.76 12.80
CA GLU A 76 -2.42 0.32 12.66
C GLU A 76 -2.29 -1.21 12.59
N GLU A 77 -2.90 -1.91 13.55
CA GLU A 77 -2.85 -3.38 13.63
C GLU A 77 -3.54 -4.05 12.44
N GLN A 78 -4.77 -3.63 12.11
CA GLN A 78 -5.53 -4.27 11.02
C GLN A 78 -4.91 -4.01 9.66
N SER A 79 -4.42 -2.79 9.44
CA SER A 79 -3.73 -2.44 8.19
C SER A 79 -2.46 -3.26 8.00
N ARG A 80 -1.69 -3.48 9.07
CA ARG A 80 -0.51 -4.36 9.06
C ARG A 80 -0.88 -5.81 8.71
N LEU A 81 -1.93 -6.36 9.33
CA LEU A 81 -2.40 -7.73 9.06
C LEU A 81 -2.89 -7.89 7.61
N ILE A 82 -3.59 -6.89 7.07
CA ILE A 82 -4.04 -6.88 5.67
C ILE A 82 -2.84 -6.85 4.72
N PHE A 83 -1.84 -6.00 5.01
CA PHE A 83 -0.64 -5.90 4.19
C PHE A 83 0.20 -7.18 4.23
N GLU A 84 0.44 -7.74 5.42
CA GLU A 84 1.13 -9.02 5.59
C GLU A 84 0.42 -10.15 4.82
N LYS A 85 -0.91 -10.21 4.90
CA LYS A 85 -1.70 -11.18 4.13
C LYS A 85 -1.50 -11.00 2.62
N TRP A 86 -1.46 -9.75 2.14
CA TRP A 86 -1.21 -9.46 0.73
C TRP A 86 0.20 -9.91 0.31
N LEU A 87 1.23 -9.66 1.13
CA LEU A 87 2.60 -10.10 0.88
C LEU A 87 2.69 -11.63 0.75
N LYS A 88 2.14 -12.36 1.73
CA LYS A 88 2.12 -13.83 1.74
C LYS A 88 1.33 -14.42 0.56
N THR A 89 0.18 -13.83 0.23
CA THR A 89 -0.66 -14.27 -0.90
C THR A 89 0.08 -14.18 -2.22
N ASN A 90 0.97 -13.19 -2.36
CA ASN A 90 1.77 -12.97 -3.57
C ASN A 90 3.16 -13.62 -3.52
N ASN A 91 3.47 -14.40 -2.48
CA ASN A 91 4.78 -15.04 -2.24
C ASN A 91 5.95 -14.03 -2.24
N ILE A 92 5.72 -12.86 -1.65
CA ILE A 92 6.77 -11.85 -1.45
C ILE A 92 7.54 -12.12 -0.16
N VAL A 93 6.82 -12.59 0.87
CA VAL A 93 7.34 -13.06 2.16
C VAL A 93 6.83 -14.47 2.45
#